data_AF-A0A7W1CKP0-F1
#
_entry.id   AF-A0A7W1CKP0-F1
#
_cell.length_a   1.000
_cell.length_b   1.000
_cell.length_c   1.000
_cell.angle_alpha   90.00
_cell.angle_beta   90.00
_cell.angle_gamma   90.00
#
_symmetry.space_group_name_H-M   'P 1'
#
loop_
_entity.id
_entity.type
_entity.pdbx_description
1 polymer ?
#
loop_
_entity_poly.entity_id
_entity_poly.type
_entity_poly.pdbx_seq_one_letter_code
_entity_poly.pdbx_strand_id
1 'polypeptide(L)'
;MPPRKKRSISVPPDLDAAVVAAASAAGVTYSKWIADTARKELTLRAGLAAVAAYQRDEGAFSAEELAAAEAWALGALRRAERSGARPRRSA
;
A
#
# COMPACT_ATOMS: atom_id res chain seq x y z
N MET A 1 14.01 -13.99 11.15
CA MET A 1 12.78 -13.81 10.35
C MET A 1 11.72 -14.77 10.88
N PRO A 2 10.49 -14.32 11.18
CA PRO A 2 9.45 -15.23 11.66
C PRO A 2 9.13 -16.32 10.61
N PRO A 3 8.72 -17.53 11.05
CA PRO A 3 8.45 -18.65 10.14
C PRO A 3 7.31 -18.33 9.18
N ARG A 4 7.48 -18.70 7.90
CA ARG A 4 6.47 -18.51 6.85
C ARG A 4 5.56 -19.72 6.77
N LYS A 5 4.24 -19.48 6.73
CA LYS A 5 3.25 -20.54 6.46
C LYS A 5 2.94 -20.61 4.97
N LYS A 6 3.25 -21.74 4.34
CA LYS A 6 2.94 -21.97 2.91
C LYS A 6 1.42 -22.16 2.74
N ARG A 7 0.85 -21.51 1.73
CA ARG A 7 -0.56 -21.62 1.34
C ARG A 7 -0.63 -21.96 -0.14
N SER A 8 -1.55 -22.84 -0.53
CA SER A 8 -1.89 -23.07 -1.93
C SER A 8 -3.10 -22.22 -2.28
N ILE A 9 -3.06 -21.53 -3.41
CA ILE A 9 -4.15 -20.70 -3.93
C ILE A 9 -4.27 -20.92 -5.44
N SER A 10 -5.50 -20.88 -5.94
CA SER A 10 -5.75 -20.82 -7.39
C SER A 10 -5.75 -19.35 -7.82
N VAL A 11 -5.02 -19.03 -8.89
CA VAL A 11 -4.90 -17.68 -9.43
C VAL A 11 -5.33 -17.71 -10.90
N PRO A 12 -6.22 -16.81 -11.36
CA PRO A 12 -6.54 -16.66 -12.76
C PRO A 12 -5.26 -16.48 -13.62
N PRO A 13 -5.13 -17.10 -14.81
CA PRO A 13 -3.90 -17.06 -15.60
C PRO A 13 -3.43 -15.65 -15.99
N ASP A 14 -4.38 -14.76 -16.27
CA ASP A 14 -4.13 -13.35 -16.58
C ASP A 14 -3.58 -12.59 -15.37
N LEU A 15 -4.15 -12.83 -14.18
CA LEU A 15 -3.65 -12.26 -12.94
C LEU A 15 -2.26 -12.81 -12.59
N ASP A 16 -2.01 -14.10 -12.79
CA ASP A 16 -0.70 -14.69 -12.57
C ASP A 16 0.38 -14.00 -13.42
N ALA A 17 0.12 -13.86 -14.72
CA ALA A 17 1.03 -13.15 -15.64
C ALA A 17 1.29 -11.71 -15.20
N ALA A 18 0.25 -10.99 -14.75
CA ALA A 18 0.39 -9.63 -14.24
C ALA A 18 1.23 -9.56 -12.96
N VAL A 19 1.08 -10.52 -12.04
CA VAL A 19 1.87 -10.61 -10.81
C VAL A 19 3.33 -10.93 -11.12
N VAL A 20 3.60 -11.85 -12.05
CA VAL A 20 4.97 -12.15 -12.51
C VAL A 20 5.64 -10.89 -13.07
N ALA A 21 4.95 -10.17 -13.96
CA ALA A 21 5.47 -8.93 -14.54
C ALA A 21 5.74 -7.86 -13.47
N ALA A 22 4.81 -7.67 -12.53
CA ALA A 22 4.94 -6.68 -11.47
C ALA A 22 6.04 -7.03 -10.45
N ALA A 23 6.20 -8.30 -10.10
CA ALA A 23 7.28 -8.77 -9.23
C ALA A 23 8.66 -8.57 -9.89
N SER A 24 8.76 -8.90 -11.19
CA SER A 24 9.96 -8.68 -12.00
C SER A 24 10.34 -7.19 -12.06
N ALA A 25 9.38 -6.32 -12.41
CA ALA A 25 9.60 -4.88 -12.47
C ALA A 25 10.02 -4.27 -11.11
N ALA A 26 9.52 -4.84 -10.00
CA ALA A 26 9.88 -4.42 -8.65
C ALA A 26 11.17 -5.09 -8.11
N GLY A 27 11.79 -6.01 -8.85
CA GLY A 27 13.01 -6.71 -8.42
C GLY A 27 12.81 -7.62 -7.20
N VAL A 28 11.61 -8.17 -7.02
CA VAL A 28 11.25 -9.02 -5.87
C VAL A 28 10.69 -10.36 -6.33
N THR A 29 10.66 -11.36 -5.44
CA THR A 29 10.04 -12.65 -5.75
C THR A 29 8.51 -12.52 -5.84
N TYR A 30 7.88 -13.40 -6.63
CA TYR A 30 6.42 -13.50 -6.76
C TYR A 30 5.69 -13.50 -5.41
N SER A 31 6.11 -14.39 -4.50
CA SER A 31 5.49 -14.52 -3.17
C SER A 31 5.71 -13.29 -2.28
N LYS A 32 6.85 -12.60 -2.43
CA LYS A 32 7.10 -11.34 -1.73
C LYS A 32 6.20 -10.23 -2.26
N TRP A 33 6.06 -10.11 -3.58
CA TRP A 33 5.18 -9.11 -4.19
C TRP A 33 3.73 -9.29 -3.72
N ILE A 34 3.20 -10.53 -3.74
CA ILE A 34 1.85 -10.81 -3.20
C ILE A 34 1.74 -10.45 -1.73
N ALA A 35 2.72 -10.85 -0.90
CA ALA A 35 2.67 -10.59 0.53
C ALA A 35 2.71 -9.08 0.85
N ASP A 36 3.52 -8.32 0.13
CA ASP A 36 3.63 -6.87 0.29
C ASP A 36 2.35 -6.17 -0.17
N THR A 37 1.75 -6.60 -1.29
CA THR A 37 0.46 -6.12 -1.78
C THR A 37 -0.68 -6.43 -0.80
N ALA A 38 -0.75 -7.66 -0.28
CA ALA A 38 -1.75 -8.05 0.71
C ALA A 38 -1.59 -7.25 2.01
N ARG A 39 -0.36 -7.01 2.45
CA ARG A 39 -0.08 -6.16 3.61
C ARG A 39 -0.57 -4.73 3.38
N LYS A 40 -0.28 -4.14 2.22
CA LYS A 40 -0.75 -2.80 1.85
C LYS A 40 -2.27 -2.71 1.92
N GLU A 41 -2.98 -3.66 1.34
CA GLU A 41 -4.45 -3.70 1.35
C GLU A 41 -5.01 -3.79 2.76
N LEU A 42 -4.46 -4.68 3.60
CA LEU A 42 -4.90 -4.84 4.98
C LEU A 42 -4.63 -3.57 5.82
N THR A 43 -3.49 -2.90 5.60
CA THR A 43 -3.18 -1.62 6.26
C THR A 43 -4.17 -0.52 5.85
N LEU A 44 -4.52 -0.43 4.56
CA LEU A 44 -5.51 0.54 4.08
C LEU A 44 -6.88 0.31 4.72
N ARG A 45 -7.36 -0.95 4.74
CA ARG A 45 -8.63 -1.29 5.38
C ARG A 45 -8.64 -0.99 6.87
N ALA A 46 -7.58 -1.34 7.58
CA ALA A 46 -7.44 -1.05 9.01
C ALA A 46 -7.44 0.46 9.27
N GLY A 47 -6.75 1.25 8.44
CA GLY A 47 -6.74 2.71 8.52
C GLY A 47 -8.11 3.32 8.30
N LEU A 48 -8.83 2.91 7.24
CA LEU A 48 -10.19 3.37 6.96
C LEU A 48 -11.16 3.03 8.10
N ALA A 49 -11.06 1.83 8.66
CA ALA A 49 -11.86 1.43 9.82
C ALA A 49 -11.56 2.30 11.05
N ALA A 50 -10.29 2.64 11.29
CA ALA A 50 -9.90 3.52 12.38
C ALA A 50 -10.45 4.95 12.19
N VAL A 51 -10.41 5.49 10.97
CA VAL A 51 -11.01 6.80 10.65
C VAL A 51 -12.52 6.79 10.89
N ALA A 52 -13.22 5.74 10.44
CA ALA A 52 -14.65 5.60 10.67
C ALA A 52 -14.98 5.44 12.17
N ALA A 53 -14.12 4.76 12.95
CA ALA A 53 -14.29 4.69 14.39
C ALA A 53 -14.15 6.07 15.04
N TYR A 54 -13.10 6.82 14.68
CA TYR A 54 -12.90 8.19 15.17
C TYR A 54 -14.12 9.10 14.90
N GLN A 55 -14.67 9.08 13.67
CA GLN A 55 -15.83 9.92 13.35
C GLN A 55 -17.10 9.54 14.12
N ARG A 56 -17.24 8.27 14.54
CA ARG A 56 -18.35 7.86 15.39
C ARG A 56 -18.22 8.41 16.81
N ASP A 57 -16.99 8.51 17.31
CA ASP A 57 -16.70 8.92 18.68
C ASP A 57 -16.63 10.46 18.81
N GLU A 58 -16.04 11.14 17.81
CA GLU A 58 -15.73 12.58 17.86
C GLU A 58 -16.60 13.43 16.90
N GLY A 59 -17.39 12.79 16.02
CA GLY A 59 -18.18 13.46 15.00
C GLY A 59 -17.51 13.54 13.63
N ALA A 60 -18.27 13.99 12.63
CA ALA A 60 -17.79 14.11 11.26
C ALA A 60 -16.71 15.21 11.13
N PHE A 61 -15.72 15.00 10.26
CA PHE A 61 -14.74 16.03 9.94
C PHE A 61 -15.42 17.21 9.24
N SER A 62 -15.00 18.41 9.60
CA SER A 62 -15.35 19.65 8.90
C SER A 62 -14.76 19.69 7.49
N ALA A 63 -15.30 20.58 6.65
CA ALA A 63 -14.78 20.78 5.29
C ALA A 63 -13.34 21.30 5.31
N GLU A 64 -13.01 22.14 6.29
CA GLU A 64 -11.68 22.72 6.50
C GLU A 64 -10.66 21.63 6.86
N GLU A 65 -11.03 20.70 7.74
CA GLU A 65 -10.18 19.57 8.13
C GLU A 65 -9.94 18.61 6.96
N LEU A 66 -10.97 18.31 6.17
CA LEU A 66 -10.84 17.48 4.98
C LEU A 66 -9.93 18.14 3.94
N ALA A 67 -10.09 19.44 3.68
CA ALA A 67 -9.23 20.18 2.77
C ALA A 67 -7.77 20.20 3.24
N ALA A 68 -7.53 20.36 4.54
CA ALA A 68 -6.19 20.28 5.12
C ALA A 68 -5.58 18.88 4.97
N ALA A 69 -6.36 17.82 5.21
CA ALA A 69 -5.94 16.43 5.05
C ALA A 69 -5.61 16.10 3.59
N GLU A 70 -6.41 16.57 2.63
CA GLU A 70 -6.15 16.42 1.19
C GLU A 70 -4.85 17.12 0.77
N ALA A 71 -4.65 18.36 1.20
CA ALA A 71 -3.41 19.10 0.92
C ALA A 71 -2.18 18.37 1.48
N TRP A 72 -2.30 17.83 2.71
CA TRP A 72 -1.25 17.02 3.32
C TRP A 72 -0.99 15.74 2.52
N ALA A 73 -2.03 15.01 2.13
CA ALA A 73 -1.93 13.75 1.39
C ALA A 73 -1.27 13.95 0.02
N LEU A 74 -1.68 14.99 -0.73
CA LEU A 74 -1.03 15.38 -1.98
C LEU A 74 0.45 15.72 -1.76
N GLY A 75 0.78 16.43 -0.68
CA GLY A 75 2.15 16.70 -0.29
C GLY A 75 2.96 15.43 -0.01
N ALA A 76 2.36 14.44 0.66
CA ALA A 76 2.97 13.15 0.96
C ALA A 76 3.23 12.33 -0.32
N LEU A 77 2.27 12.28 -1.24
CA LEU A 77 2.41 11.60 -2.52
C LEU A 77 3.55 12.18 -3.35
N ARG A 78 3.63 13.50 -3.48
CA ARG A 78 4.75 14.17 -4.19
C ARG A 78 6.12 13.87 -3.57
N ARG A 79 6.19 13.73 -2.24
CA ARG A 79 7.44 13.32 -1.56
C ARG A 79 7.79 11.86 -1.86
N ALA A 80 6.80 10.97 -1.87
CA ALA A 80 6.98 9.58 -2.22
C ALA A 80 7.51 9.43 -3.67
N GLU A 81 6.95 10.17 -4.62
CA GLU A 81 7.42 10.21 -6.00
C GLU A 81 8.89 10.65 -6.10
N ARG A 82 9.26 11.74 -5.43
CA ARG A 82 10.66 12.24 -5.43
C ARG A 82 11.64 11.26 -4.79
N SER A 83 11.22 10.55 -3.74
CA SER A 83 12.07 9.56 -3.08
C SER A 83 12.21 8.27 -3.88
N GLY A 84 11.17 7.86 -4.63
CA GLY A 84 11.24 6.78 -5.61
C GLY A 84 12.06 7.13 -6.86
N ALA A 85 12.04 8.41 -7.27
CA ALA A 85 12.79 8.90 -8.43
C ALA A 85 14.30 9.07 -8.20
N ARG A 86 14.79 8.99 -6.94
CA ARG A 86 16.21 9.12 -6.66
C ARG A 86 16.90 7.78 -6.96
N PRO A 87 17.76 7.67 -7.98
CA PRO A 87 18.48 6.43 -8.23
C PRO A 87 19.33 6.12 -6.99
N ARG A 88 19.24 4.87 -6.52
CA ARG A 88 20.09 4.39 -5.42
C ARG A 88 21.53 4.51 -5.91
N ARG A 89 22.29 5.49 -5.40
CA ARG A 89 23.74 5.58 -5.63
C ARG A 89 24.35 4.28 -5.11
N SER A 90 24.74 3.40 -6.03
CA SER A 90 25.65 2.29 -5.76
C SER A 90 27.00 2.90 -5.37
N ALA A 91 27.46 2.55 -4.17
CA ALA A 91 28.84 2.74 -3.75
C ALA A 91 29.68 1.56 -4.25
#